data_AF-A0A9W6EKU1-F1
#
_entry.id   AF-A0A9W6EKU1-F1
#
_cell.length_a   1.000
_cell.length_b   1.000
_cell.length_c   1.000
_cell.angle_alpha   90.00
_cell.angle_beta   90.00
_cell.angle_gamma   90.00
#
_symmetry.space_group_name_H-M   'P 1'
#
loop_
_entity.id
_entity.type
_entity.pdbx_description
1 polymer ?
#
loop_
_entity_poly.entity_id
_entity_poly.type
_entity_poly.pdbx_seq_one_letter_code
_entity_poly.pdbx_strand_id
1 'polypeptide(L)'
;MSPTPKKASRSGAARRRRGKRKITPRSPLSILAQTRKSSGVKKRDRGDVVSSSKTKLTERRSKPGRPFSLNLLPLSTEPREKNCFRRDPSPANYRFVPKGDIYITRNCRKLTKESGRIVYVVYDDRGKSTLGLRVPADVHTAVLRLADETAQSRAQAVQVRDDKDYAQARQLLRAQFPLMPEESLDTILEHAFLKGSGRVGRTSKLSDEDKAKLAVEAHIRHTHTSYEALLKAGKTRGEARQASKEMVQAIRTAWAGGNVEPTDCLTMRDRVIVID
;
A
#
# COMPACT_ATOMS: atom_id res chain seq x y z
N MET A 1 -41.20 59.27 -19.19
CA MET A 1 -42.48 58.54 -19.21
C MET A 1 -42.18 57.06 -19.25
N SER A 2 -42.31 56.42 -18.11
CA SER A 2 -42.15 54.98 -17.92
C SER A 2 -43.35 54.23 -18.48
N PRO A 3 -43.14 53.01 -18.98
CA PRO A 3 -44.08 51.95 -18.67
C PRO A 3 -43.34 50.69 -18.23
N THR A 4 -43.45 50.37 -16.94
CA THR A 4 -43.59 48.99 -16.48
C THR A 4 -45.08 48.63 -16.57
N PRO A 5 -45.56 47.41 -16.25
CA PRO A 5 -44.91 46.09 -16.10
C PRO A 5 -45.69 44.98 -16.87
N LYS A 6 -45.06 43.82 -17.17
CA LYS A 6 -45.81 42.55 -17.19
C LYS A 6 -44.99 41.42 -16.56
N LYS A 7 -45.40 41.06 -15.35
CA LYS A 7 -45.10 39.81 -14.67
C LYS A 7 -45.62 38.66 -15.54
N ALA A 8 -44.71 37.83 -16.07
CA ALA A 8 -45.05 36.52 -16.58
C ALA A 8 -44.82 35.48 -15.48
N SER A 9 -45.86 34.67 -15.31
CA SER A 9 -46.09 33.66 -14.30
C SER A 9 -45.13 32.48 -14.38
N ARG A 10 -44.84 31.95 -13.20
CA ARG A 10 -44.21 30.66 -12.93
C ARG A 10 -44.97 29.53 -13.66
N SER A 11 -44.29 28.77 -14.49
CA SER A 11 -44.74 27.44 -14.90
C SER A 11 -43.57 26.58 -15.36
N GLY A 12 -43.44 25.38 -14.78
CA GLY A 12 -42.67 24.29 -15.37
C GLY A 12 -41.28 24.05 -14.77
N ALA A 13 -41.22 23.67 -13.49
CA ALA A 13 -40.06 22.94 -12.99
C ALA A 13 -39.99 21.59 -13.74
N ALA A 14 -39.21 21.54 -14.81
CA ALA A 14 -38.89 20.31 -15.53
C ALA A 14 -38.12 19.39 -14.57
N ARG A 15 -38.85 18.43 -13.99
CA ARG A 15 -38.34 17.30 -13.21
C ARG A 15 -37.43 16.46 -14.12
N ARG A 16 -36.16 16.85 -14.24
CA ARG A 16 -35.12 16.02 -14.86
C ARG A 16 -35.08 14.71 -14.10
N ARG A 17 -35.60 13.65 -14.73
CA ARG A 17 -35.47 12.27 -14.30
C ARG A 17 -33.97 12.02 -14.04
N ARG A 18 -33.60 11.88 -12.77
CA ARG A 18 -32.29 11.34 -12.37
C ARG A 18 -32.17 9.97 -13.02
N GLY A 19 -31.36 9.87 -14.07
CA GLY A 19 -30.95 8.59 -14.63
C GLY A 19 -30.40 7.72 -13.50
N LYS A 20 -30.91 6.49 -13.41
CA LYS A 20 -30.36 5.45 -12.54
C LYS A 20 -28.86 5.36 -12.81
N ARG A 21 -28.03 5.78 -11.86
CA ARG A 21 -26.60 5.47 -11.85
C ARG A 21 -26.49 3.95 -11.89
N LYS A 22 -25.91 3.40 -12.97
CA LYS A 22 -25.47 2.01 -13.02
C LYS A 22 -24.52 1.79 -11.84
N ILE A 23 -24.93 0.95 -10.91
CA ILE A 23 -24.11 0.49 -9.80
C ILE A 23 -23.14 -0.51 -10.42
N THR A 24 -21.88 -0.13 -10.59
CA THR A 24 -20.82 -1.09 -10.89
C THR A 24 -20.60 -1.96 -9.65
N PRO A 25 -20.45 -3.29 -9.80
CA PRO A 25 -20.27 -4.17 -8.66
C PRO A 25 -18.95 -3.82 -7.96
N ARG A 26 -19.06 -3.49 -6.67
CA ARG A 26 -17.91 -3.25 -5.78
C ARG A 26 -17.06 -4.51 -5.70
N SER A 27 -15.75 -4.37 -5.86
CA SER A 27 -14.80 -5.47 -5.69
C SER A 27 -14.80 -6.00 -4.24
N PRO A 28 -14.46 -7.29 -4.01
CA PRO A 28 -14.64 -7.98 -2.71
C PRO A 28 -13.72 -7.52 -1.56
N LEU A 29 -13.01 -6.40 -1.70
CA LEU A 29 -12.03 -5.92 -0.72
C LEU A 29 -12.62 -5.09 0.42
N SER A 30 -13.94 -4.86 0.46
CA SER A 30 -14.57 -4.01 1.48
C SER A 30 -15.03 -4.73 2.75
N ILE A 31 -15.08 -6.07 2.76
CA ILE A 31 -15.55 -6.87 3.92
C ILE A 31 -14.39 -7.20 4.90
N LEU A 32 -13.14 -7.22 4.43
CA LEU A 32 -11.96 -7.55 5.25
C LEU A 32 -11.31 -6.35 5.97
N ALA A 33 -11.75 -5.12 5.68
CA ALA A 33 -11.17 -3.91 6.29
C ALA A 33 -11.88 -3.46 7.59
N GLN A 34 -13.03 -4.04 7.94
CA GLN A 34 -13.81 -3.63 9.12
C GLN A 34 -13.65 -4.56 10.34
N THR A 35 -13.10 -5.77 10.17
CA THR A 35 -13.03 -6.78 11.24
C THR A 35 -11.72 -6.79 12.05
N ARG A 36 -10.85 -5.79 11.90
CA ARG A 36 -9.61 -5.66 12.72
C ARG A 36 -9.62 -4.51 13.74
N LYS A 37 -10.77 -3.89 14.00
CA LYS A 37 -10.91 -2.78 14.97
C LYS A 37 -11.97 -3.06 16.04
N SER A 38 -12.01 -4.24 16.65
CA SER A 38 -12.82 -4.46 17.86
C SER A 38 -12.50 -5.78 18.56
N SER A 39 -11.36 -5.89 19.23
CA SER A 39 -11.16 -6.93 20.25
C SER A 39 -10.01 -6.55 21.17
N GLY A 40 -10.32 -5.76 22.21
CA GLY A 40 -9.31 -5.32 23.16
C GLY A 40 -9.85 -4.51 24.33
N VAL A 41 -11.01 -4.86 24.88
CA VAL A 41 -11.46 -4.33 26.18
C VAL A 41 -12.05 -5.47 27.01
N LYS A 42 -11.28 -5.91 28.01
CA LYS A 42 -11.73 -6.74 29.13
C LYS A 42 -12.76 -5.95 29.94
N LYS A 43 -13.92 -6.55 30.22
CA LYS A 43 -14.81 -6.14 31.31
C LYS A 43 -15.11 -7.38 32.16
N ARG A 44 -14.67 -7.34 33.42
CA ARG A 44 -15.06 -8.27 34.49
C ARG A 44 -15.96 -7.49 35.44
N ASP A 45 -17.12 -8.05 35.73
CA ASP A 45 -18.05 -7.67 36.80
C ASP A 45 -19.09 -8.83 36.87
N ARG A 46 -19.64 -9.32 37.98
CA ARG A 46 -19.35 -9.32 39.43
C ARG A 46 -20.34 -10.33 40.05
N GLY A 47 -20.07 -10.76 41.30
CA GLY A 47 -21.04 -11.38 42.21
C GLY A 47 -20.79 -12.88 42.44
N ASP A 48 -20.91 -13.46 43.63
CA ASP A 48 -21.07 -12.97 45.00
C ASP A 48 -20.97 -14.23 45.88
N VAL A 49 -20.03 -14.35 46.82
CA VAL A 49 -20.17 -15.27 47.98
C VAL A 49 -19.37 -14.73 49.17
N VAL A 50 -20.08 -14.61 50.30
CA VAL A 50 -19.71 -14.23 51.66
C VAL A 50 -18.77 -15.25 52.32
N SER A 51 -17.75 -14.80 53.09
CA SER A 51 -17.50 -15.24 54.48
C SER A 51 -16.26 -14.57 55.13
N SER A 52 -16.54 -13.88 56.24
CA SER A 52 -15.83 -13.77 57.54
C SER A 52 -14.29 -13.74 57.69
N SER A 53 -13.86 -12.62 58.30
CA SER A 53 -12.98 -12.50 59.48
C SER A 53 -11.49 -12.88 59.42
N LYS A 54 -10.61 -11.88 59.50
CA LYS A 54 -9.78 -11.54 60.68
C LYS A 54 -8.69 -10.54 60.28
N THR A 55 -8.70 -9.39 60.96
CA THR A 55 -7.72 -8.32 60.86
C THR A 55 -6.38 -8.80 61.42
N LYS A 56 -5.32 -8.81 60.61
CA LYS A 56 -3.94 -8.94 61.09
C LYS A 56 -3.10 -7.84 60.44
N LEU A 57 -2.78 -6.83 61.25
CA LEU A 57 -1.85 -5.75 60.92
C LEU A 57 -0.50 -6.40 60.54
N THR A 58 -0.07 -6.25 59.30
CA THR A 58 1.28 -6.61 58.87
C THR A 58 1.89 -5.41 58.16
N GLU A 59 2.93 -4.89 58.82
CA GLU A 59 3.75 -3.77 58.43
C GLU A 59 4.41 -4.05 57.06
N ARG A 60 3.87 -3.45 55.99
CA ARG A 60 4.45 -3.55 54.66
C ARG A 60 5.59 -2.54 54.54
N ARG A 61 6.81 -3.00 54.84
CA ARG A 61 8.06 -2.38 54.39
C ARG A 61 7.96 -2.03 52.89
N SER A 62 8.06 -0.74 52.59
CA SER A 62 8.16 -0.18 51.24
C SER A 62 9.38 -0.76 50.51
N LYS A 63 9.15 -1.50 49.42
CA LYS A 63 10.23 -1.90 48.49
C LYS A 63 10.78 -0.66 47.78
N PRO A 64 12.10 -0.52 47.59
CA PRO A 64 12.67 0.63 46.90
C PRO A 64 12.16 0.66 45.46
N GLY A 65 11.75 1.84 45.00
CA GLY A 65 11.21 2.05 43.66
C GLY A 65 12.18 1.53 42.60
N ARG A 66 11.63 0.85 41.58
CA ARG A 66 12.37 0.55 40.35
C ARG A 66 12.98 1.86 39.83
N PRO A 67 14.26 1.88 39.43
CA PRO A 67 14.83 3.07 38.82
C PRO A 67 14.02 3.41 37.58
N PHE A 68 13.64 4.68 37.45
CA PHE A 68 13.05 5.22 36.23
C PHE A 68 13.96 4.80 35.08
N SER A 69 13.44 4.03 34.12
CA SER A 69 14.17 3.80 32.88
C SER A 69 14.31 5.16 32.21
N LEU A 70 15.47 5.81 32.37
CA LEU A 70 15.80 7.00 31.59
C LEU A 70 15.62 6.57 30.14
N ASN A 71 14.64 7.17 29.45
CA ASN A 71 14.49 6.96 28.02
C ASN A 71 15.82 7.38 27.41
N LEU A 72 16.65 6.43 26.99
CA LEU A 72 17.96 6.70 26.44
C LEU A 72 17.81 6.78 24.93
N LEU A 73 18.26 7.89 24.34
CA LEU A 73 18.33 7.96 22.88
C LEU A 73 19.43 7.00 22.39
N PRO A 74 19.22 6.36 21.23
CA PRO A 74 20.30 5.60 20.61
C PRO A 74 21.50 6.53 20.37
N LEU A 75 22.71 5.98 20.43
CA LEU A 75 23.92 6.73 20.09
C LEU A 75 23.89 7.06 18.59
N SER A 76 24.21 8.31 18.25
CA SER A 76 24.39 8.69 16.85
C SER A 76 25.71 8.14 16.34
N THR A 77 25.65 7.29 15.33
CA THR A 77 26.83 6.64 14.71
C THR A 77 27.38 7.45 13.53
N GLU A 78 26.65 8.47 13.10
CA GLU A 78 26.93 9.24 11.89
C GLU A 78 27.70 10.52 12.19
N PRO A 79 28.74 10.86 11.41
CA PRO A 79 29.47 12.10 11.59
C PRO A 79 28.52 13.29 11.38
N ARG A 80 28.64 14.28 12.27
CA ARG A 80 27.80 15.49 12.30
C ARG A 80 26.30 15.19 12.45
N GLU A 81 25.91 14.05 13.02
CA GLU A 81 24.54 13.81 13.49
C GLU A 81 24.50 13.68 15.02
N LYS A 82 23.47 14.26 15.65
CA LYS A 82 23.18 14.08 17.08
C LYS A 82 21.71 13.71 17.27
N ASN A 83 21.42 12.80 18.19
CA ASN A 83 20.04 12.47 18.53
C ASN A 83 19.54 13.39 19.64
N CYS A 84 18.30 13.86 19.52
CA CYS A 84 17.63 14.67 20.54
C CYS A 84 16.17 14.27 20.68
N PHE A 85 15.57 14.55 21.84
CA PHE A 85 14.13 14.43 22.05
C PHE A 85 13.40 15.62 21.44
N ARG A 86 12.11 15.43 21.14
CA ARG A 86 11.21 16.53 20.76
C ARG A 86 11.19 17.65 21.80
N ARG A 87 11.18 17.31 23.09
CA ARG A 87 11.20 18.28 24.21
C ARG A 87 12.50 19.06 24.37
N ASP A 88 13.61 18.59 23.80
CA ASP A 88 14.89 19.26 23.97
C ASP A 88 14.86 20.63 23.28
N PRO A 89 15.49 21.66 23.83
CA PRO A 89 15.54 22.98 23.20
C PRO A 89 16.19 22.89 21.81
N SER A 90 15.60 23.57 20.83
CA SER A 90 16.20 23.67 19.50
C SER A 90 17.34 24.68 19.54
N PRO A 91 18.52 24.38 18.94
CA PRO A 91 19.57 25.37 18.79
C PRO A 91 19.09 26.62 18.04
N ALA A 92 19.74 27.75 18.31
CA ALA A 92 19.46 29.00 17.60
C ALA A 92 19.58 28.82 16.08
N ASN A 93 18.64 29.36 15.32
CA ASN A 93 18.54 29.25 13.85
C ASN A 93 18.31 27.82 13.31
N TYR A 94 17.83 26.88 14.12
CA TYR A 94 17.41 25.56 13.65
C TYR A 94 15.89 25.45 13.54
N ARG A 95 15.42 24.81 12.48
CA ARG A 95 14.02 24.53 12.21
C ARG A 95 13.75 23.04 12.20
N PHE A 96 12.61 22.64 12.74
CA PHE A 96 12.13 21.26 12.69
C PHE A 96 11.54 20.92 11.32
N VAL A 97 12.00 19.81 10.75
CA VAL A 97 11.56 19.23 9.47
C VAL A 97 10.92 17.87 9.78
N PRO A 98 9.61 17.70 9.57
CA PRO A 98 8.94 16.44 9.84
C PRO A 98 9.39 15.34 8.86
N LYS A 99 9.33 14.08 9.30
CA LYS A 99 9.48 12.94 8.40
C LYS A 99 8.33 12.88 7.38
N GLY A 100 8.61 12.38 6.18
CA GLY A 100 7.60 12.11 5.16
C GLY A 100 8.11 12.42 3.76
N ASP A 101 8.54 13.66 3.54
CA ASP A 101 9.16 14.04 2.29
C ASP A 101 10.64 13.60 2.27
N ILE A 102 10.89 12.53 1.51
CA ILE A 102 12.23 11.94 1.35
C ILE A 102 13.17 12.94 0.68
N TYR A 103 12.69 13.72 -0.29
CA TYR A 103 13.52 14.71 -0.98
C TYR A 103 13.98 15.80 -0.01
N ILE A 104 13.04 16.39 0.74
CA ILE A 104 13.35 17.47 1.69
C ILE A 104 14.27 16.97 2.79
N THR A 105 13.91 15.88 3.47
CA THR A 105 14.70 15.36 4.60
C THR A 105 16.11 14.92 4.19
N ARG A 106 16.25 14.26 3.03
CA ARG A 106 17.56 13.84 2.50
C ARG A 106 18.44 15.02 2.14
N ASN A 107 17.91 16.01 1.42
CA ASN A 107 18.68 17.19 1.01
C ASN A 107 19.01 18.10 2.21
N CYS A 108 18.09 18.26 3.17
CA CYS A 108 18.36 18.97 4.41
C CYS A 108 19.51 18.31 5.18
N ARG A 109 19.48 16.97 5.32
CA ARG A 109 20.57 16.22 5.97
C ARG A 109 21.90 16.38 5.22
N LYS A 110 21.90 16.24 3.90
CA LYS A 110 23.09 16.37 3.05
C LYS A 110 23.72 17.77 3.15
N LEU A 111 22.96 18.82 2.84
CA LEU A 111 23.47 20.20 2.82
C LEU A 111 23.93 20.67 4.20
N THR A 112 23.25 20.24 5.28
CA THR A 112 23.70 20.55 6.64
C THR A 112 25.06 19.91 6.93
N LYS A 113 25.27 18.64 6.56
CA LYS A 113 26.57 17.96 6.73
C LYS A 113 27.68 18.61 5.88
N GLU A 114 27.37 19.00 4.65
CA GLU A 114 28.30 19.69 3.74
C GLU A 114 28.70 21.08 4.27
N SER A 115 27.76 21.80 4.89
CA SER A 115 28.03 23.08 5.56
C SER A 115 28.85 22.97 6.86
N GLY A 116 29.26 21.77 7.25
CA GLY A 116 30.01 21.53 8.49
C GLY A 116 29.17 21.55 9.77
N ARG A 117 27.85 21.69 9.65
CA ARG A 117 26.92 21.85 10.78
C ARG A 117 26.33 20.51 11.22
N ILE A 118 25.78 20.47 12.43
CA ILE A 118 25.22 19.25 13.03
C ILE A 118 23.77 19.09 12.59
N VAL A 119 23.37 17.90 12.16
CA VAL A 119 21.95 17.53 11.98
C VAL A 119 21.46 16.92 13.29
N TYR A 120 20.32 17.37 13.80
CA TYR A 120 19.71 16.73 14.96
C TYR A 120 18.58 15.81 14.52
N VAL A 121 18.69 14.51 14.79
CA VAL A 121 17.59 13.56 14.57
C VAL A 121 16.65 13.65 15.77
N VAL A 122 15.40 14.01 15.52
CA VAL A 122 14.40 14.21 16.57
C VAL A 122 13.63 12.93 16.79
N TYR A 123 13.65 12.44 18.02
CA TYR A 123 12.85 11.31 18.48
C TYR A 123 11.63 11.77 19.26
N ASP A 124 10.64 10.90 19.36
CA ASP A 124 9.55 11.06 20.32
C ASP A 124 10.09 11.15 21.76
N ASP A 125 9.26 11.63 22.68
CA ASP A 125 9.65 11.84 24.08
C ASP A 125 10.00 10.51 24.82
N ARG A 126 9.73 9.37 24.18
CA ARG A 126 10.01 8.02 24.66
C ARG A 126 11.26 7.41 24.01
N GLY A 127 11.91 8.09 23.06
CA GLY A 127 13.04 7.59 22.29
C GLY A 127 12.73 6.45 21.32
N LYS A 128 11.45 6.15 21.04
CA LYS A 128 11.05 4.94 20.30
C LYS A 128 10.96 5.15 18.79
N SER A 129 10.54 6.32 18.36
CA SER A 129 10.31 6.62 16.95
C SER A 129 10.94 7.94 16.55
N THR A 130 11.55 7.96 15.36
CA THR A 130 12.01 9.20 14.74
C THR A 130 10.81 9.99 14.23
N LEU A 131 10.84 11.29 14.49
CA LEU A 131 9.80 12.23 14.09
C LEU A 131 10.24 13.09 12.91
N GLY A 132 11.54 13.33 12.77
CA GLY A 132 12.09 14.22 11.76
C GLY A 132 13.50 14.66 12.09
N LEU A 133 13.91 15.79 11.51
CA LEU A 133 15.22 16.39 11.67
C LEU A 133 15.08 17.81 12.21
N ARG A 134 16.07 18.32 12.96
CA ARG A 134 16.29 19.77 13.09
C ARG A 134 17.54 20.11 12.30
N VAL A 135 17.39 21.08 11.42
CA VAL A 135 18.45 21.57 10.53
C VAL A 135 18.47 23.10 10.55
N PRO A 136 19.58 23.74 10.16
CA PRO A 136 19.64 25.18 10.01
C PRO A 136 18.51 25.73 9.12
N ALA A 137 17.91 26.86 9.52
CA ALA A 137 16.74 27.44 8.87
C ALA A 137 17.03 27.93 7.43
N ASP A 138 18.25 28.41 7.18
CA ASP A 138 18.77 28.76 5.86
C ASP A 138 18.81 27.54 4.93
N VAL A 139 19.34 26.41 5.42
CA VAL A 139 19.38 25.14 4.67
C VAL A 139 17.97 24.66 4.33
N HIS A 140 17.05 24.67 5.30
CA HIS A 140 15.67 24.26 5.04
C HIS A 140 15.01 25.13 3.96
N THR A 141 15.20 26.45 4.02
CA THR A 141 14.64 27.39 3.05
C THR A 141 15.22 27.18 1.65
N ALA A 142 16.54 26.97 1.55
CA ALA A 142 17.20 26.64 0.29
C ALA A 142 16.69 25.31 -0.30
N VAL A 143 16.47 24.29 0.53
CA VAL A 143 15.92 22.99 0.08
C VAL A 143 14.49 23.12 -0.41
N LEU A 144 13.64 23.92 0.24
CA LEU A 144 12.28 24.16 -0.23
C LEU A 144 12.28 24.82 -1.61
N ARG A 145 13.09 25.87 -1.79
CA ARG A 145 13.24 26.54 -3.09
C ARG A 145 13.69 25.55 -4.17
N LEU A 146 14.73 24.76 -3.88
CA LEU A 146 15.22 23.74 -4.80
C LEU A 146 14.18 22.64 -5.08
N ALA A 147 13.36 22.27 -4.08
CA ALA A 147 12.30 21.29 -4.25
C ALA A 147 11.26 21.78 -5.25
N ASP A 148 10.86 23.05 -5.16
CA ASP A 148 9.90 23.68 -6.06
C ASP A 148 10.48 23.82 -7.48
N GLU A 149 11.70 24.35 -7.60
CA GLU A 149 12.40 24.52 -8.88
C GLU A 149 12.58 23.19 -9.62
N THR A 150 12.91 22.12 -8.90
CA THR A 150 13.15 20.79 -9.49
C THR A 150 11.91 19.91 -9.56
N ALA A 151 10.75 20.36 -9.07
CA ALA A 151 9.56 19.51 -8.95
C ALA A 151 9.14 18.90 -10.30
N GLN A 152 9.08 19.73 -11.34
CA GLN A 152 8.67 19.30 -12.67
C GLN A 152 9.68 18.34 -13.30
N SER A 153 10.96 18.69 -13.27
CA SER A 153 12.04 17.84 -13.79
C SER A 153 12.09 16.47 -13.09
N ARG A 154 11.91 16.44 -11.75
CA ARG A 154 11.83 15.18 -10.99
C ARG A 154 10.62 14.35 -11.38
N ALA A 155 9.45 14.98 -11.55
CA ALA A 155 8.24 14.28 -11.99
C ALA A 155 8.42 13.67 -13.39
N GLN A 156 8.99 14.44 -14.33
CA GLN A 156 9.31 13.96 -15.68
C GLN A 156 10.32 12.81 -15.65
N ALA A 157 11.40 12.92 -14.89
CA ALA A 157 12.40 11.86 -14.77
C ALA A 157 11.81 10.57 -14.17
N VAL A 158 10.84 10.69 -13.26
CA VAL A 158 10.09 9.53 -12.75
C VAL A 158 9.19 8.93 -13.83
N GLN A 159 8.46 9.76 -14.57
CA GLN A 159 7.58 9.31 -15.65
C GLN A 159 8.37 8.56 -16.73
N VAL A 160 9.49 9.12 -17.20
CA VAL A 160 10.35 8.48 -18.21
C VAL A 160 10.85 7.10 -17.76
N ARG A 161 11.18 6.95 -16.47
CA ARG A 161 11.58 5.65 -15.92
C ARG A 161 10.41 4.68 -15.86
N ASP A 162 9.25 5.15 -15.42
CA ASP A 162 8.04 4.32 -15.34
C ASP A 162 7.63 3.83 -16.74
N ASP A 163 7.69 4.71 -17.75
CA ASP A 163 7.38 4.37 -19.15
C ASP A 163 8.39 3.35 -19.70
N LYS A 164 9.67 3.50 -19.35
CA LYS A 164 10.72 2.52 -19.71
C LYS A 164 10.47 1.17 -19.07
N ASP A 165 10.20 1.11 -17.77
CA ASP A 165 9.88 -0.14 -17.05
C ASP A 165 8.65 -0.81 -17.69
N TYR A 166 7.62 -0.02 -18.02
CA TYR A 166 6.40 -0.51 -18.66
C TYR A 166 6.67 -1.08 -20.05
N ALA A 167 7.46 -0.38 -20.87
CA ALA A 167 7.86 -0.85 -22.20
C ALA A 167 8.70 -2.13 -22.13
N GLN A 168 9.62 -2.22 -21.18
CA GLN A 168 10.42 -3.43 -20.94
C GLN A 168 9.55 -4.62 -20.54
N ALA A 169 8.59 -4.42 -19.64
CA ALA A 169 7.65 -5.48 -19.25
C ALA A 169 6.80 -5.95 -20.45
N ARG A 170 6.34 -5.03 -21.31
CA ARG A 170 5.59 -5.37 -22.54
C ARG A 170 6.44 -6.19 -23.50
N GLN A 171 7.68 -5.76 -23.76
CA GLN A 171 8.61 -6.49 -24.63
C GLN A 171 8.87 -7.90 -24.11
N LEU A 172 9.12 -8.03 -22.80
CA LEU A 172 9.41 -9.30 -22.17
C LEU A 172 8.21 -10.25 -22.19
N LEU A 173 6.99 -9.74 -21.98
CA LEU A 173 5.76 -10.55 -22.12
C LEU A 173 5.56 -11.05 -23.55
N ARG A 174 5.78 -10.20 -24.56
CA ARG A 174 5.70 -10.64 -25.98
C ARG A 174 6.77 -11.64 -26.37
N ALA A 175 7.98 -11.49 -25.82
CA ALA A 175 9.07 -12.42 -26.08
C ALA A 175 8.79 -13.82 -25.49
N GLN A 176 8.25 -13.89 -24.27
CA GLN A 176 7.95 -15.17 -23.62
C GLN A 176 6.63 -15.81 -24.07
N PHE A 177 5.66 -15.00 -24.47
CA PHE A 177 4.31 -15.46 -24.82
C PHE A 177 3.86 -14.87 -26.17
N PRO A 178 4.52 -15.24 -27.28
CA PRO A 178 4.28 -14.65 -28.59
C PRO A 178 2.87 -14.94 -29.15
N LEU A 179 2.19 -15.98 -28.68
CA LEU A 179 0.83 -16.35 -29.10
C LEU A 179 -0.25 -15.87 -28.12
N MET A 180 0.10 -15.08 -27.10
CA MET A 180 -0.88 -14.51 -26.16
C MET A 180 -1.75 -13.46 -26.87
N PRO A 181 -3.09 -13.47 -26.65
CA PRO A 181 -3.96 -12.41 -27.16
C PRO A 181 -3.54 -11.03 -26.66
N GLU A 182 -3.59 -10.02 -27.55
CA GLU A 182 -3.19 -8.65 -27.22
C GLU A 182 -4.01 -8.04 -26.07
N GLU A 183 -5.31 -8.35 -26.00
CA GLU A 183 -6.17 -7.91 -24.88
C GLU A 183 -5.70 -8.47 -23.53
N SER A 184 -5.22 -9.72 -23.51
CA SER A 184 -4.64 -10.32 -22.31
C SER A 184 -3.31 -9.67 -21.93
N LEU A 185 -2.48 -9.33 -22.92
CA LEU A 185 -1.22 -8.60 -22.71
C LEU A 185 -1.49 -7.27 -22.01
N ASP A 186 -2.38 -6.45 -22.55
CA ASP A 186 -2.68 -5.11 -22.00
C ASP A 186 -3.32 -5.24 -20.61
N THR A 187 -4.25 -6.18 -20.41
CA THR A 187 -4.85 -6.44 -19.09
C THR A 187 -3.79 -6.82 -18.04
N ILE A 188 -2.82 -7.65 -18.41
CA ILE A 188 -1.73 -8.06 -17.53
C ILE A 188 -0.82 -6.87 -17.19
N LEU A 189 -0.47 -6.04 -18.17
CA LEU A 189 0.37 -4.87 -17.95
C LEU A 189 -0.31 -3.86 -17.00
N GLU A 190 -1.57 -3.52 -17.26
CA GLU A 190 -2.37 -2.60 -16.46
C GLU A 190 -2.61 -3.13 -15.04
N HIS A 191 -2.74 -4.45 -14.87
CA HIS A 191 -3.04 -5.00 -13.56
C HIS A 191 -1.78 -5.35 -12.77
N ALA A 192 -0.81 -6.08 -13.34
CA ALA A 192 0.32 -6.63 -12.61
C ALA A 192 1.54 -5.69 -12.53
N PHE A 193 1.75 -4.83 -13.53
CA PHE A 193 2.95 -3.98 -13.65
C PHE A 193 2.70 -2.50 -13.32
N LEU A 194 1.45 -2.12 -13.05
CA LEU A 194 1.08 -0.77 -12.64
C LEU A 194 1.82 -0.31 -11.37
N LYS A 195 2.30 0.93 -11.40
CA LYS A 195 3.02 1.56 -10.29
C LYS A 195 2.17 1.66 -9.02
N GLY A 196 2.81 1.43 -7.87
CA GLY A 196 2.16 1.54 -6.56
C GLY A 196 1.15 0.44 -6.24
N SER A 197 1.00 -0.56 -7.12
CA SER A 197 0.03 -1.63 -6.99
C SER A 197 0.40 -2.69 -5.94
N GLY A 198 1.66 -2.76 -5.52
CA GLY A 198 2.20 -3.80 -4.63
C GLY A 198 2.17 -5.21 -5.22
N ARG A 199 1.97 -5.35 -6.53
CA ARG A 199 1.78 -6.63 -7.23
C ARG A 199 3.09 -7.19 -7.77
N VAL A 200 3.01 -8.42 -8.29
CA VAL A 200 4.16 -9.22 -8.73
C VAL A 200 5.06 -8.48 -9.71
N GLY A 201 4.52 -7.71 -10.66
CA GLY A 201 5.31 -6.98 -11.66
C GLY A 201 6.24 -5.91 -11.09
N ARG A 202 6.10 -5.53 -9.80
CA ARG A 202 6.94 -4.50 -9.16
C ARG A 202 7.78 -5.01 -7.99
N THR A 203 7.79 -6.32 -7.75
CA THR A 203 8.66 -6.90 -6.72
C THR A 203 10.12 -6.85 -7.14
N SER A 204 11.04 -6.54 -6.22
CA SER A 204 12.48 -6.68 -6.46
C SER A 204 13.01 -8.07 -6.09
N LYS A 205 12.14 -8.96 -5.60
CA LYS A 205 12.52 -10.30 -5.10
C LYS A 205 12.58 -11.38 -6.18
N LEU A 206 12.08 -11.09 -7.37
CA LEU A 206 11.98 -12.04 -8.49
C LEU A 206 12.68 -11.45 -9.70
N SER A 207 13.15 -12.33 -10.60
CA SER A 207 13.59 -11.93 -11.93
C SER A 207 12.41 -11.38 -12.75
N ASP A 208 12.70 -10.62 -13.80
CA ASP A 208 11.64 -10.06 -14.65
C ASP A 208 10.91 -11.18 -15.41
N GLU A 209 11.60 -12.27 -15.72
CA GLU A 209 11.03 -13.46 -16.34
C GLU A 209 9.99 -14.13 -15.44
N ASP A 210 10.35 -14.34 -14.16
CA ASP A 210 9.45 -14.94 -13.17
C ASP A 210 8.23 -14.04 -12.91
N LYS A 211 8.42 -12.71 -12.91
CA LYS A 211 7.30 -11.76 -12.77
C LYS A 211 6.29 -11.91 -13.90
N ALA A 212 6.76 -11.94 -15.14
CA ALA A 212 5.90 -12.11 -16.30
C ALA A 212 5.16 -13.44 -16.28
N LYS A 213 5.88 -14.54 -16.01
CA LYS A 213 5.29 -15.87 -15.88
C LYS A 213 4.18 -15.90 -14.82
N LEU A 214 4.45 -15.40 -13.61
CA LEU A 214 3.45 -15.37 -12.53
C LEU A 214 2.27 -14.45 -12.83
N ALA A 215 2.50 -13.33 -13.51
CA ALA A 215 1.44 -12.41 -13.92
C ALA A 215 0.50 -13.06 -14.95
N VAL A 216 1.07 -13.74 -15.95
CA VAL A 216 0.33 -14.52 -16.96
C VAL A 216 -0.44 -15.66 -16.31
N GLU A 217 0.18 -16.48 -15.45
CA GLU A 217 -0.51 -17.57 -14.76
C GLU A 217 -1.65 -17.07 -13.87
N ALA A 218 -1.48 -15.91 -13.22
CA ALA A 218 -2.54 -15.29 -12.44
C ALA A 218 -3.71 -14.86 -13.34
N HIS A 219 -3.44 -14.18 -14.45
CA HIS A 219 -4.48 -13.79 -15.41
C HIS A 219 -5.22 -14.99 -15.98
N ILE A 220 -4.50 -16.00 -16.47
CA ILE A 220 -5.10 -17.23 -16.99
C ILE A 220 -6.00 -17.89 -15.94
N ARG A 221 -5.52 -18.00 -14.70
CA ARG A 221 -6.30 -18.59 -13.62
C ARG A 221 -7.63 -17.88 -13.41
N HIS A 222 -7.62 -16.55 -13.33
CA HIS A 222 -8.83 -15.79 -13.04
C HIS A 222 -9.78 -15.64 -14.24
N THR A 223 -9.25 -15.66 -15.47
CA THR A 223 -10.01 -15.31 -16.68
C THR A 223 -10.39 -16.53 -17.53
N HIS A 224 -9.52 -17.54 -17.58
CA HIS A 224 -9.64 -18.67 -18.51
C HIS A 224 -9.87 -20.02 -17.82
N THR A 225 -10.14 -20.04 -16.52
CA THR A 225 -10.44 -21.28 -15.78
C THR A 225 -11.66 -21.14 -14.89
N SER A 226 -12.13 -22.27 -14.34
CA SER A 226 -13.21 -22.31 -13.37
C SER A 226 -12.83 -21.79 -11.97
N TYR A 227 -11.63 -21.25 -11.77
CA TYR A 227 -11.12 -20.79 -10.47
C TYR A 227 -12.11 -19.88 -9.73
N GLU A 228 -12.64 -18.85 -10.39
CA GLU A 228 -13.60 -17.92 -9.77
C GLU A 228 -14.93 -18.60 -9.43
N ALA A 229 -15.39 -19.56 -10.24
CA ALA A 229 -16.58 -20.35 -9.96
C ALA A 229 -16.37 -21.27 -8.74
N LEU A 230 -15.21 -21.92 -8.64
CA LEU A 230 -14.85 -22.77 -7.50
C LEU A 230 -14.78 -21.98 -6.19
N LEU A 231 -14.25 -20.76 -6.21
CA LEU A 231 -14.24 -19.89 -5.04
C LEU A 231 -15.66 -19.47 -4.63
N LYS A 232 -16.54 -19.16 -5.60
CA LYS A 232 -17.95 -18.85 -5.33
C LYS A 232 -18.71 -20.05 -4.76
N ALA A 233 -18.36 -21.27 -5.18
CA ALA A 233 -18.88 -22.52 -4.65
C ALA A 233 -18.31 -22.89 -3.26
N GLY A 234 -17.48 -22.04 -2.66
CA GLY A 234 -16.97 -22.23 -1.30
C GLY A 234 -15.70 -23.05 -1.19
N LYS A 235 -15.09 -23.49 -2.31
CA LYS A 235 -13.78 -24.17 -2.26
C LYS A 235 -12.70 -23.24 -1.72
N THR A 236 -11.74 -23.81 -1.01
CA THR A 236 -10.59 -23.04 -0.53
C THR A 236 -9.73 -22.58 -1.71
N ARG A 237 -8.92 -21.54 -1.49
CA ARG A 237 -8.01 -21.03 -2.52
C ARG A 237 -6.98 -22.07 -2.96
N GLY A 238 -6.58 -22.97 -2.06
CA GLY A 238 -5.65 -24.06 -2.34
C GLY A 238 -6.25 -25.09 -3.28
N GLU A 239 -7.45 -25.58 -2.95
CA GLU A 239 -8.19 -26.54 -3.78
C GLU A 239 -8.53 -25.97 -5.16
N ALA A 240 -9.02 -24.72 -5.21
CA ALA A 240 -9.32 -24.06 -6.47
C ALA A 240 -8.07 -23.88 -7.34
N ARG A 241 -6.91 -23.54 -6.73
CA ARG A 241 -5.64 -23.46 -7.46
C ARG A 241 -5.21 -24.82 -8.00
N GLN A 242 -5.31 -25.86 -7.19
CA GLN A 242 -4.95 -27.21 -7.59
C GLN A 242 -5.83 -27.71 -8.74
N ALA A 243 -7.15 -27.52 -8.66
CA ALA A 243 -8.09 -27.89 -9.71
C ALA A 243 -7.87 -27.13 -11.03
N SER A 244 -7.48 -25.85 -10.95
CA SER A 244 -7.19 -25.04 -12.16
C SER A 244 -5.78 -25.24 -12.74
N LYS A 245 -4.89 -25.97 -12.05
CA LYS A 245 -3.45 -25.98 -12.32
C LYS A 245 -3.13 -26.47 -13.73
N GLU A 246 -3.73 -27.57 -14.15
CA GLU A 246 -3.50 -28.20 -15.46
C GLU A 246 -3.95 -27.26 -16.59
N MET A 247 -5.17 -26.73 -16.51
CA MET A 247 -5.69 -25.76 -17.47
C MET A 247 -4.80 -24.50 -17.57
N VAL A 248 -4.32 -23.99 -16.44
CA VAL A 248 -3.40 -22.83 -16.43
C VAL A 248 -2.10 -23.15 -17.17
N GLN A 249 -1.50 -24.32 -16.92
CA GLN A 249 -0.26 -24.71 -17.59
C GLN A 249 -0.48 -24.96 -19.08
N ALA A 250 -1.57 -25.61 -19.48
CA ALA A 250 -1.89 -25.86 -20.89
C ALA A 250 -2.02 -24.55 -21.68
N ILE A 251 -2.80 -23.59 -21.19
CA ILE A 251 -2.96 -22.28 -21.85
C ILE A 251 -1.64 -21.52 -21.87
N ARG A 252 -0.89 -21.53 -20.77
CA ARG A 252 0.42 -20.86 -20.69
C ARG A 252 1.39 -21.42 -21.72
N THR A 253 1.45 -22.74 -21.87
CA THR A 253 2.30 -23.41 -22.87
C THR A 253 1.86 -23.06 -24.29
N ALA A 254 0.55 -23.06 -24.56
CA ALA A 254 0.02 -22.61 -25.85
C ALA A 254 0.44 -21.17 -26.17
N TRP A 255 0.29 -20.25 -25.21
CA TRP A 255 0.69 -18.84 -25.40
C TRP A 255 2.20 -18.68 -25.59
N ALA A 256 3.01 -19.56 -25.01
CA ALA A 256 4.45 -19.60 -25.22
C ALA A 256 4.87 -20.19 -26.58
N GLY A 257 3.92 -20.68 -27.39
CA GLY A 257 4.22 -21.33 -28.67
C GLY A 257 4.61 -22.80 -28.56
N GLY A 258 4.45 -23.42 -27.39
CA GLY A 258 4.66 -24.86 -27.22
C GLY A 258 3.50 -25.65 -27.84
N ASN A 259 3.81 -26.83 -28.37
CA ASN A 259 2.78 -27.75 -28.85
C ASN A 259 1.97 -28.26 -27.64
N VAL A 260 0.67 -28.00 -27.64
CA VAL A 260 -0.24 -28.53 -26.62
C VAL A 260 -1.00 -29.65 -27.28
N GLU A 261 -0.84 -30.88 -26.77
CA GLU A 261 -1.56 -32.03 -27.30
C GLU A 261 -3.08 -31.75 -27.26
N PRO A 262 -3.83 -31.94 -28.36
CA PRO A 262 -5.25 -31.59 -28.48
C PRO A 262 -6.14 -32.22 -27.39
N THR A 263 -5.70 -33.32 -26.81
CA THR A 263 -6.36 -34.04 -25.72
C THR A 263 -6.44 -33.21 -24.44
N ASP A 264 -5.51 -32.30 -24.18
CA ASP A 264 -5.47 -31.53 -22.91
C ASP A 264 -6.48 -30.37 -22.88
N CYS A 265 -6.85 -29.81 -24.03
CA CYS A 265 -7.77 -28.66 -24.10
C CYS A 265 -9.24 -29.06 -24.31
N LEU A 266 -9.49 -30.20 -24.97
CA LEU A 266 -10.85 -30.72 -25.20
C LEU A 266 -11.37 -31.53 -24.02
N THR A 267 -10.55 -32.41 -23.42
CA THR A 267 -10.99 -33.22 -22.25
C THR A 267 -11.30 -32.36 -21.01
N MET A 268 -10.73 -31.17 -20.91
CA MET A 268 -10.91 -30.26 -19.77
C MET A 268 -12.14 -29.36 -19.91
N ARG A 269 -12.60 -29.05 -21.13
CA ARG A 269 -13.87 -28.35 -21.37
C ARG A 269 -15.06 -29.24 -21.08
N ASP A 270 -14.98 -30.52 -21.40
CA ASP A 270 -16.09 -31.47 -21.20
C ASP A 270 -16.27 -31.90 -19.74
N ARG A 271 -15.23 -31.80 -18.90
CA ARG A 271 -15.34 -31.97 -17.44
C ARG A 271 -16.09 -30.84 -16.72
N VAL A 272 -16.45 -29.76 -17.42
CA VAL A 272 -17.20 -28.61 -16.86
C VAL A 272 -18.71 -28.88 -16.81
N ILE A 273 -19.20 -29.98 -17.39
CA ILE A 273 -20.63 -30.33 -17.44
C ILE A 273 -20.93 -31.63 -16.67
N VAL A 274 -20.38 -31.81 -15.46
CA VAL A 274 -20.98 -32.74 -14.47
C VAL A 274 -20.75 -32.16 -13.08
N ILE A 275 -21.66 -31.30 -12.64
CA ILE A 275 -21.89 -31.04 -11.22
C ILE A 275 -23.39 -31.22 -11.03
N ASP A 276 -23.78 -32.41 -10.61
CA ASP A 276 -25.09 -32.72 -10.03
C ASP A 276 -25.19 -32.10 -8.62
#